data_AF-A9UEE6-F1
#
_entry.id   AF-A9UEE6-F1
#
_cell.length_a   1.000
_cell.length_b   1.000
_cell.length_c   1.000
_cell.angle_alpha   90.00
_cell.angle_beta   90.00
_cell.angle_gamma   90.00
#
_symmetry.space_group_name_H-M   'P 1'
#
loop_
_entity.id
_entity.type
_entity.pdbx_description
1 polymer ?
#
loop_
_entity_poly.entity_id
_entity_poly.type
_entity_poly.pdbx_seq_one_letter_code
_entity_poly.pdbx_strand_id
1 'polypeptide(L)'
;WDCSDAGNIMHDPPLLRSGFRESALVWALSSASAAWGIATACAQGWIDDCACQNHHGQNEYEFGGCTHGVQHGITASRKLLTKTGASTSLLRKIEKHNLKAGRLAIKKTLISSCKCHGVSGSCQQKTCWK
;
A
#
# COMPACT_ATOMS: atom_id res chain seq x y z
N TRP A 1 18.44 8.66 16.21
CA TRP A 1 17.27 7.75 16.29
C TRP A 1 17.40 6.75 15.16
N ASP A 2 17.40 5.46 15.47
CA ASP A 2 17.67 4.33 14.56
C ASP A 2 16.45 3.41 14.36
N CYS A 3 15.29 3.78 14.92
CA CYS A 3 14.03 3.03 14.91
C CYS A 3 13.99 1.73 15.74
N SER A 4 15.03 1.41 16.52
CA SER A 4 15.09 0.16 17.30
C SER A 4 13.97 0.06 18.36
N ASP A 5 13.60 1.18 18.98
CA ASP A 5 12.56 1.24 20.02
C ASP A 5 11.13 1.34 19.47
N ALA A 6 10.95 1.41 18.15
CA ALA A 6 9.63 1.57 17.55
C ALA A 6 8.81 0.26 17.55
N GLY A 7 9.47 -0.90 17.60
CA GLY A 7 8.81 -2.21 17.68
C GLY A 7 7.62 -2.37 16.73
N ASN A 8 6.55 -2.99 17.22
CA ASN A 8 5.29 -3.12 16.49
C ASN A 8 4.31 -2.02 16.95
N ILE A 9 3.84 -1.19 16.02
CA ILE A 9 2.92 -0.09 16.30
C ILE A 9 1.61 -0.51 16.98
N MET A 10 1.19 -1.77 16.83
CA MET A 10 0.00 -2.33 17.46
C MET A 10 0.14 -2.47 18.98
N HIS A 11 1.38 -2.54 19.49
CA HIS A 11 1.68 -2.60 20.92
C HIS A 11 1.80 -1.21 21.56
N ASP A 12 1.49 -0.14 20.82
CA ASP A 12 1.51 1.25 21.30
C ASP A 12 2.81 1.63 22.05
N PRO A 13 3.98 1.51 21.38
CA PRO A 13 5.27 1.84 21.98
C PRO A 13 5.30 3.32 22.43
N PRO A 14 6.06 3.65 23.49
CA PRO A 14 6.08 5.01 24.07
C PRO A 14 6.38 6.12 23.05
N LEU A 15 7.23 5.85 22.06
CA LEU A 15 7.55 6.78 20.98
C LEU A 15 6.29 7.32 20.28
N LEU A 16 5.27 6.48 20.07
CA LEU A 16 4.05 6.86 19.33
C LEU A 16 3.06 7.68 20.15
N ARG A 17 3.23 7.72 21.48
CA ARG A 17 2.42 8.55 22.39
C ARG A 17 2.82 10.02 22.34
N SER A 18 4.01 10.31 21.82
CA SER A 18 4.54 11.65 21.66
C SER A 18 4.43 12.13 20.22
N GLY A 19 4.25 13.45 20.04
CA GLY A 19 4.11 14.09 18.72
C GLY A 19 5.45 14.36 18.01
N PHE A 20 6.40 13.43 18.08
CA PHE A 20 7.72 13.60 17.44
C PHE A 20 7.66 13.36 15.92
N ARG A 21 8.69 13.83 15.21
CA ARG A 21 8.81 13.64 13.75
C ARG A 21 9.05 12.17 13.41
N GLU A 22 9.80 11.48 14.25
CA GLU A 22 10.10 10.06 14.20
C GLU A 22 8.80 9.24 14.31
N SER A 23 7.93 9.58 15.27
CA SER A 23 6.62 8.95 15.44
C SER A 23 5.75 9.14 14.20
N ALA A 24 5.79 10.32 13.57
CA ALA A 24 5.07 10.59 12.34
C ALA A 24 5.55 9.70 11.18
N LEU A 25 6.87 9.52 11.04
CA LEU A 25 7.46 8.62 10.06
C LEU A 25 7.05 7.16 10.31
N VAL A 26 7.11 6.67 11.55
CA VAL A 26 6.72 5.30 11.91
C VAL A 26 5.26 5.04 11.58
N TRP A 27 4.35 5.97 11.88
CA TRP A 27 2.93 5.87 11.51
C TRP A 27 2.73 5.79 10.00
N ALA A 28 3.39 6.67 9.25
CA ALA A 28 3.28 6.69 7.79
C ALA A 28 3.84 5.41 7.16
N LEU A 29 5.04 4.99 7.55
CA LEU A 29 5.71 3.81 7.02
C LEU A 29 4.92 2.53 7.34
N SER A 30 4.45 2.36 8.57
CA SER A 30 3.67 1.17 8.95
C SER A 30 2.36 1.06 8.15
N SER A 31 1.70 2.19 7.90
CA SER A 31 0.48 2.25 7.10
C SER A 31 0.73 1.93 5.62
N ALA A 32 1.85 2.41 5.08
CA ALA A 32 2.30 2.12 3.73
C ALA A 32 2.66 0.63 3.58
N SER A 33 3.45 0.07 4.50
CA SER A 33 3.86 -1.33 4.51
C SER A 33 2.69 -2.30 4.65
N ALA A 34 1.71 -1.99 5.51
CA ALA A 34 0.49 -2.78 5.60
C ALA A 34 -0.30 -2.77 4.27
N ALA A 35 -0.41 -1.61 3.63
CA ALA A 35 -1.09 -1.51 2.34
C ALA A 35 -0.35 -2.30 1.25
N TRP A 36 0.98 -2.17 1.20
CA TRP A 36 1.83 -2.86 0.23
C TRP A 36 1.83 -4.37 0.43
N GLY A 37 1.96 -4.85 1.66
CA GLY A 37 1.94 -6.28 1.99
C GLY A 37 0.64 -6.94 1.56
N ILE A 38 -0.51 -6.31 1.84
CA ILE A 38 -1.83 -6.81 1.41
C ILE A 38 -1.94 -6.76 -0.12
N ALA A 39 -1.53 -5.67 -0.76
CA ALA A 39 -1.54 -5.56 -2.22
C ALA A 39 -0.67 -6.66 -2.89
N THR A 40 0.47 -6.99 -2.30
CA THR A 40 1.37 -8.05 -2.76
C THR A 40 0.74 -9.43 -2.59
N ALA A 41 0.09 -9.68 -1.45
CA ALA A 41 -0.65 -10.92 -1.21
C ALA A 41 -1.82 -11.09 -2.20
N CYS A 42 -2.56 -10.01 -2.51
CA CYS A 42 -3.56 -10.01 -3.59
C CYS A 42 -2.91 -10.36 -4.95
N ALA A 43 -1.76 -9.75 -5.24
CA ALA A 43 -1.01 -9.98 -6.49
C ALA A 43 -0.57 -11.45 -6.65
N GLN A 44 -0.28 -12.11 -5.54
CA GLN A 44 0.12 -13.53 -5.49
C GLN A 44 -1.07 -14.49 -5.42
N GLY A 45 -2.30 -13.98 -5.33
CA GLY A 45 -3.50 -14.81 -5.18
C GLY A 45 -3.61 -15.47 -3.80
N TRP A 46 -2.96 -14.94 -2.76
CA TRP A 46 -3.08 -15.46 -1.39
C TRP A 46 -4.37 -15.01 -0.69
N ILE A 47 -5.05 -14.01 -1.24
CA ILE A 47 -6.29 -13.46 -0.72
C ILE A 47 -7.31 -13.50 -1.85
N ASP A 48 -8.27 -14.41 -1.78
CA ASP A 48 -9.24 -14.67 -2.85
C ASP A 48 -10.07 -13.43 -3.20
N ASP A 49 -10.49 -12.65 -2.18
CA ASP A 49 -11.32 -11.44 -2.33
C ASP A 49 -10.70 -10.35 -3.23
N CYS A 50 -9.39 -10.36 -3.42
CA CYS A 50 -8.67 -9.39 -4.23
C CYS A 50 -7.67 -10.03 -5.20
N ALA A 51 -7.72 -11.36 -5.33
CA ALA A 51 -6.86 -12.10 -6.24
C ALA A 51 -7.05 -11.59 -7.67
N CYS A 52 -5.94 -11.47 -8.39
CA CYS A 52 -5.96 -10.97 -9.76
C CYS A 52 -6.62 -12.02 -10.65
N GLN A 53 -7.86 -11.79 -11.04
CA GLN A 53 -8.49 -12.58 -12.08
C GLN A 53 -7.97 -12.08 -13.44
N ASN A 54 -7.48 -12.99 -14.28
CA ASN A 54 -7.20 -12.71 -15.68
C ASN A 54 -8.53 -12.45 -16.40
N HIS A 55 -9.04 -11.21 -16.35
CA HIS A 55 -10.12 -10.82 -17.22
C HIS A 55 -9.58 -10.79 -18.66
N HIS A 56 -9.81 -11.88 -19.40
CA HIS A 56 -9.65 -11.98 -20.86
C HIS A 56 -10.69 -11.10 -21.57
N GLY A 57 -10.62 -9.78 -21.33
CA GLY A 57 -11.62 -8.80 -21.74
C GLY A 57 -11.08 -7.78 -22.74
N GLN A 58 -11.12 -8.14 -24.01
CA GLN A 58 -11.27 -7.32 -25.22
C GLN A 58 -10.19 -6.29 -25.64
N ASN A 59 -9.17 -5.95 -24.84
CA ASN A 59 -7.99 -5.21 -25.33
C ASN A 59 -6.70 -5.73 -24.66
N GLU A 60 -6.39 -6.98 -25.01
CA GLU A 60 -5.49 -7.90 -24.30
C GLU A 60 -3.98 -7.58 -24.42
N TYR A 61 -3.60 -6.56 -25.20
CA TYR A 61 -2.20 -6.22 -25.46
C TYR A 61 -1.71 -4.92 -24.82
N GLU A 62 -2.52 -4.21 -24.01
CA GLU A 62 -2.06 -2.96 -23.35
C GLU A 62 -2.17 -3.00 -21.82
N PHE A 63 -3.13 -3.73 -21.27
CA PHE A 63 -3.34 -3.86 -19.83
C PHE A 63 -3.50 -5.32 -19.42
N GLY A 64 -2.42 -5.93 -18.93
CA GLY A 64 -2.46 -7.25 -18.30
C GLY A 64 -1.73 -7.15 -16.96
N GLY A 65 -2.45 -7.25 -15.86
CA GLY A 65 -1.87 -7.22 -14.52
C GLY A 65 -2.82 -6.87 -13.39
N CYS A 66 -2.31 -7.02 -12.17
CA CYS A 66 -3.08 -6.90 -10.92
C CYS A 66 -3.28 -5.45 -10.44
N THR A 67 -3.86 -4.61 -11.28
CA THR A 67 -4.00 -3.17 -10.98
C THR A 67 -4.93 -2.89 -9.78
N HIS A 68 -5.79 -3.85 -9.40
CA HIS A 68 -6.75 -3.72 -8.30
C HIS A 68 -6.16 -4.00 -6.90
N GLY A 69 -5.02 -4.69 -6.79
CA GLY A 69 -4.45 -5.09 -5.51
C GLY A 69 -4.08 -3.92 -4.59
N VAL A 70 -3.55 -2.82 -5.16
CA VAL A 70 -3.09 -1.67 -4.38
C VAL A 70 -4.24 -0.93 -3.70
N GLN A 71 -5.36 -0.74 -4.40
CA GLN A 71 -6.53 -0.06 -3.82
C GLN A 71 -7.17 -0.89 -2.70
N HIS A 72 -7.18 -2.22 -2.86
CA HIS A 72 -7.60 -3.14 -1.80
C HIS A 72 -6.69 -3.02 -0.59
N GLY A 73 -5.36 -3.07 -0.79
CA GLY A 73 -4.36 -2.91 0.28
C GLY A 73 -4.48 -1.57 1.03
N ILE A 74 -4.68 -0.46 0.32
CA ILE A 74 -4.92 0.86 0.94
C ILE A 74 -6.18 0.85 1.82
N THR A 75 -7.24 0.21 1.35
CA THR A 75 -8.52 0.13 2.08
C THR A 75 -8.39 -0.74 3.31
N ALA A 76 -7.74 -1.89 3.19
CA ALA A 76 -7.49 -2.80 4.29
C ALA A 76 -6.54 -2.19 5.34
N SER A 77 -5.44 -1.54 4.93
CA SER A 77 -4.54 -0.78 5.82
C SER A 77 -5.29 0.32 6.59
N ARG A 78 -6.24 1.01 5.94
CA ARG A 78 -7.10 1.98 6.63
C ARG A 78 -7.95 1.31 7.70
N LYS A 79 -8.66 0.23 7.37
CA LYS A 79 -9.52 -0.50 8.31
C LYS A 79 -8.73 -1.05 9.49
N LEU A 80 -7.52 -1.56 9.24
CA LEU A 80 -6.66 -2.17 10.26
C LEU A 80 -6.07 -1.14 11.23
N LEU A 81 -5.48 -0.06 10.71
CA LEU A 81 -4.64 0.84 11.52
C LEU A 81 -5.33 2.15 11.91
N THR A 82 -6.39 2.56 11.21
CA THR A 82 -7.04 3.84 11.49
C THR A 82 -8.23 3.64 12.42
N LYS A 83 -8.03 3.78 13.74
CA LYS A 83 -9.14 3.68 14.71
C LYS A 83 -10.27 4.67 14.37
N THR A 84 -11.49 4.16 14.26
CA THR A 84 -12.71 4.93 14.03
C THR A 84 -13.16 5.64 15.31
N GLY A 85 -13.90 6.75 15.20
CA GLY A 85 -14.34 7.56 16.34
C GLY A 85 -13.84 9.01 16.31
N ALA A 86 -14.70 9.92 16.76
CA ALA A 86 -14.34 11.31 16.98
C ALA A 86 -13.39 11.39 18.17
N SER A 87 -12.28 12.10 18.01
CA SER A 87 -11.34 12.37 19.10
C SER A 87 -10.99 13.85 19.06
N THR A 88 -11.07 14.49 20.22
CA THR A 88 -10.66 15.88 20.43
C THR A 88 -9.14 16.01 20.50
N SER A 89 -8.41 14.92 20.73
CA SER A 89 -6.96 14.91 20.85
C SER A 89 -6.28 15.29 19.53
N LEU A 90 -5.42 16.31 19.60
CA LEU A 90 -4.56 16.74 18.49
C LEU A 90 -3.64 15.61 18.02
N LEU A 91 -3.06 14.85 18.96
CA LEU A 91 -2.18 13.72 18.63
C LEU A 91 -2.90 12.65 17.81
N ARG A 92 -4.17 12.37 18.14
CA ARG A 92 -4.99 11.42 17.36
C ARG A 92 -5.27 11.94 15.94
N LYS A 93 -5.45 13.25 15.76
CA LYS A 93 -5.60 13.86 14.42
C LYS A 93 -4.32 13.75 13.61
N ILE A 94 -3.16 14.01 14.23
CA ILE A 94 -1.84 13.87 13.62
C ILE A 94 -1.57 12.41 13.23
N GLU A 95 -1.85 11.45 14.11
CA GLU A 95 -1.76 10.01 13.80
C GLU A 95 -2.59 9.65 12.56
N LYS A 96 -3.87 10.04 12.53
CA LYS A 96 -4.75 9.79 11.37
C LYS A 96 -4.20 10.43 10.09
N HIS A 97 -3.61 11.63 10.19
CA HIS A 97 -2.96 12.30 9.07
C HIS A 97 -1.75 11.50 8.56
N ASN A 98 -0.84 11.08 9.45
CA ASN A 98 0.36 10.33 9.09
C ASN A 98 0.04 8.97 8.47
N LEU A 99 -0.91 8.23 9.06
CA LEU A 99 -1.43 6.97 8.49
C LEU A 99 -2.00 7.19 7.08
N LYS A 100 -2.73 8.30 6.84
CA LYS A 100 -3.24 8.65 5.51
C LYS A 100 -2.11 9.02 4.54
N ALA A 101 -1.12 9.78 5.00
CA ALA A 101 0.04 10.15 4.20
C ALA A 101 0.79 8.92 3.69
N GLY A 102 1.04 7.93 4.56
CA GLY A 102 1.67 6.65 4.19
C GLY A 102 0.92 5.90 3.08
N ARG A 103 -0.41 5.79 3.18
CA ARG A 103 -1.23 5.16 2.14
C ARG A 103 -1.21 5.92 0.82
N LEU A 104 -1.20 7.25 0.87
CA LEU A 104 -1.12 8.08 -0.33
C LEU A 104 0.25 8.00 -0.99
N ALA A 105 1.32 7.80 -0.21
CA ALA A 105 2.66 7.59 -0.75
C ALA A 105 2.68 6.36 -1.66
N ILE A 106 2.12 5.22 -1.22
CA ILE A 106 2.01 4.01 -2.05
C ILE A 106 1.35 4.33 -3.40
N LYS A 107 0.19 5.00 -3.40
CA LYS A 107 -0.51 5.36 -4.64
C LYS A 107 0.32 6.24 -5.57
N LYS A 108 1.16 7.14 -5.02
CA LYS A 108 2.00 8.07 -5.79
C LYS A 108 3.29 7.44 -6.30
N THR A 109 3.78 6.40 -5.65
CA THR A 109 5.05 5.74 -6.01
C THR A 109 4.86 4.50 -6.88
N LEU A 110 3.62 4.14 -7.25
CA LEU A 110 3.37 3.06 -8.20
C LEU A 110 3.98 3.41 -9.55
N ILE A 111 4.90 2.56 -9.99
CA ILE A 111 5.52 2.63 -11.31
C ILE A 111 4.84 1.64 -12.23
N SER A 112 4.67 2.02 -13.50
CA SER A 112 4.25 1.06 -14.52
C SER A 112 5.45 0.21 -14.88
N SER A 113 5.29 -1.10 -14.82
CA SER A 113 6.22 -2.06 -15.39
C SER A 113 5.61 -2.70 -16.63
N CYS A 114 6.44 -3.08 -17.60
CA CYS A 114 5.99 -3.69 -18.83
C CYS A 114 6.90 -4.86 -19.21
N LYS A 115 6.31 -5.92 -19.78
CA LYS A 115 7.02 -7.02 -20.42
C LYS A 115 6.80 -6.97 -21.92
N CYS A 116 7.86 -7.09 -22.69
CA CYS A 116 7.81 -7.09 -24.15
C CYS A 116 7.72 -8.53 -24.68
N HIS A 117 6.90 -8.73 -25.70
CA HIS A 117 6.52 -10.03 -26.26
C HIS A 117 6.80 -10.16 -27.76
N GLY A 118 7.37 -9.15 -28.41
CA GLY A 118 7.69 -9.20 -29.84
C GLY A 118 8.87 -10.11 -30.17
N VAL A 119 8.97 -10.48 -31.45
CA VAL A 119 10.07 -11.30 -31.99
C VAL A 119 11.42 -10.68 -31.63
N SER A 120 12.36 -11.52 -31.19
CA SER A 120 13.71 -11.11 -30.76
C SER A 120 13.73 -10.07 -29.62
N GLY A 121 12.69 -10.04 -28.78
CA GLY A 121 12.60 -9.11 -27.65
C GLY A 121 12.07 -7.71 -28.02
N SER A 122 11.51 -7.54 -29.22
CA SER A 122 10.86 -6.29 -29.62
C SER A 122 9.68 -5.95 -28.69
N CYS A 123 9.50 -4.65 -28.40
CA CYS A 123 8.38 -4.13 -27.62
C CYS A 123 7.19 -3.69 -28.47
N GLN A 124 7.11 -4.13 -29.74
CA GLN A 124 5.96 -3.87 -30.63
C GLN A 124 4.65 -4.41 -30.04
N GLN A 125 4.73 -5.53 -29.32
CA GLN A 125 3.67 -6.04 -28.46
C GLN A 125 4.22 -6.12 -27.03
N LYS A 126 3.56 -5.49 -26.07
CA LYS A 126 4.00 -5.45 -24.67
C LYS A 126 2.82 -5.45 -23.73
N THR A 127 2.94 -6.11 -22.60
CA THR A 127 1.90 -6.08 -21.56
C THR A 127 2.42 -5.26 -20.40
N CYS A 128 1.65 -4.25 -19.98
CA CYS A 128 2.01 -3.37 -18.87
C CYS A 128 1.08 -3.56 -17.66
N TRP A 129 1.63 -3.35 -16.48
CA TRP A 129 0.93 -3.36 -15.20
C TRP A 129 1.48 -2.30 -14.25
N LYS A 130 0.73 -2.01 -13.18
CA LYS A 130 1.11 -1.13 -12.08
C LYS A 130 0.91 -1.83 -10.75
#